data_AF-A0A3D4H2Q1-F1
#
_entry.id   AF-A0A3D4H2Q1-F1
#
_cell.length_a   1.000
_cell.length_b   1.000
_cell.length_c   1.000
_cell.angle_alpha   90.00
_cell.angle_beta   90.00
_cell.angle_gamma   90.00
#
_symmetry.space_group_name_H-M   'P 1'
#
loop_
_entity.id
_entity.type
_entity.pdbx_description
1 polymer ?
#
loop_
_entity_poly.entity_id
_entity_poly.type
_entity_poly.pdbx_seq_one_letter_code
_entity_poly.pdbx_strand_id
1 'polypeptide(L)'
;DLFTTKWSRLDNSPEISAGRWIGSQYSGQTSVVFDAYAYVPAKFRSVFRTFGQSFPLINHLQPDVLVVRNSIADRYRNREDGTHFYKGVEVFLDHHLFYRHLLAGDLSNYQKVMAFPGLSIYERLAPKVEYATTESWTKRVTLLGQGRLFGLPKARQEMGDVLASRGLWHDAAREFQLASDMVPGSAVYLYKLGRMRLEMGDEEAGKTAFDKVWKLVDKEPDGYRAKVKHEMSRQFFATGFYNRALEYAQQALDLDSGQKAANFDIGLYHLAQGDVEPALVVYERSVKRFGKDRKAAENLRELGRLNQPGAPVARILNRYFGETP
;
A
#
# COMPACT_ATOMS: atom_id res chain seq x y z
N ASP A 1 0.22 -46.63 -34.51
CA ASP A 1 -0.69 -45.51 -34.84
C ASP A 1 -0.20 -44.24 -34.15
N LEU A 2 0.60 -43.45 -34.88
CA LEU A 2 1.23 -42.21 -34.39
C LEU A 2 0.23 -41.05 -34.26
N PHE A 3 -0.92 -41.14 -34.93
CA PHE A 3 -1.94 -40.10 -34.91
C PHE A 3 -2.77 -40.20 -33.63
N THR A 4 -3.26 -41.37 -33.23
CA THR A 4 -4.00 -41.55 -31.96
C THR A 4 -3.14 -41.32 -30.71
N THR A 5 -1.83 -41.60 -30.77
CA THR A 5 -0.90 -41.30 -29.67
C THR A 5 -0.58 -39.81 -29.53
N LYS A 6 -0.63 -39.02 -30.61
CA LYS A 6 -0.43 -37.56 -30.55
C LYS A 6 -1.68 -36.84 -30.03
N TRP A 7 -2.87 -37.27 -30.44
CA TRP A 7 -4.15 -36.73 -29.96
C TRP A 7 -4.41 -37.05 -28.48
N SER A 8 -4.15 -38.29 -28.04
CA SER A 8 -4.27 -38.64 -26.60
C SER A 8 -3.27 -37.92 -25.69
N ARG A 9 -2.07 -37.59 -26.20
CA ARG A 9 -1.09 -36.76 -25.46
C ARG A 9 -1.51 -35.28 -25.36
N LEU A 10 -2.18 -34.74 -26.38
CA LEU A 10 -2.75 -33.39 -26.33
C LEU A 10 -3.95 -33.35 -25.38
N ASP A 11 -4.84 -34.35 -25.41
CA ASP A 11 -6.00 -34.41 -24.52
C ASP A 11 -5.66 -34.45 -23.03
N ASN A 12 -4.45 -34.91 -22.68
CA ASN A 12 -3.95 -35.02 -21.32
C ASN A 12 -2.91 -33.94 -20.95
N SER A 13 -2.71 -32.91 -21.77
CA SER A 13 -1.78 -31.84 -21.38
C SER A 13 -2.30 -31.07 -20.17
N PRO A 14 -1.42 -30.56 -19.28
CA PRO A 14 -1.83 -29.71 -18.16
C PRO A 14 -2.64 -28.49 -18.61
N GLU A 15 -2.30 -27.89 -19.75
CA GLU A 15 -2.99 -26.75 -20.33
C GLU A 15 -4.43 -27.09 -20.75
N ILE A 16 -4.61 -28.20 -21.46
CA ILE A 16 -5.96 -28.64 -21.90
C ILE A 16 -6.80 -29.06 -20.70
N SER A 17 -6.21 -29.76 -19.73
CA SER A 17 -6.87 -30.14 -18.47
C SER A 17 -7.33 -28.90 -17.69
N ALA A 18 -6.46 -27.90 -17.58
CA ALA A 18 -6.77 -26.63 -16.91
C ALA A 18 -7.89 -25.87 -17.63
N GLY A 19 -7.80 -25.72 -18.96
CA GLY A 19 -8.85 -25.04 -19.72
C GLY A 19 -10.20 -25.75 -19.65
N ARG A 20 -10.22 -27.09 -19.68
CA ARG A 20 -11.45 -27.88 -19.45
C ARG A 20 -12.00 -27.67 -18.05
N TRP A 21 -11.14 -27.65 -17.03
CA TRP A 21 -11.56 -27.37 -15.66
C TRP A 21 -12.19 -25.97 -15.55
N ILE A 22 -11.52 -24.92 -16.05
CA ILE A 22 -12.08 -23.55 -16.10
C ILE A 22 -13.43 -23.56 -16.83
N GLY A 23 -13.50 -24.27 -17.96
CA GLY A 23 -14.71 -24.45 -18.74
C GLY A 23 -15.84 -25.19 -18.02
N SER A 24 -15.55 -26.01 -17.01
CA SER A 24 -16.57 -26.64 -16.17
C SER A 24 -17.01 -25.76 -15.00
N GLN A 25 -16.12 -24.93 -14.46
CA GLN A 25 -16.38 -24.14 -13.25
C GLN A 25 -17.03 -22.78 -13.52
N TYR A 26 -16.70 -22.14 -14.65
CA TYR A 26 -17.07 -20.75 -14.90
C TYR A 26 -18.04 -20.59 -16.08
N SER A 27 -18.87 -19.55 -16.03
CA SER A 27 -19.83 -19.23 -17.10
C SER A 27 -19.13 -18.55 -18.29
N GLY A 28 -19.75 -18.54 -19.48
CA GLY A 28 -19.18 -17.86 -20.65
C GLY A 28 -19.05 -16.33 -20.52
N GLN A 29 -19.68 -15.73 -19.49
CA GLN A 29 -19.58 -14.31 -19.18
C GLN A 29 -18.36 -13.96 -18.32
N THR A 30 -17.75 -14.95 -17.67
CA THR A 30 -16.53 -14.79 -16.87
C THR A 30 -15.39 -14.24 -17.73
N SER A 31 -14.74 -13.20 -17.24
CA SER A 31 -13.57 -12.60 -17.90
C SER A 31 -12.27 -13.29 -17.47
N VAL A 32 -11.42 -13.61 -18.44
CA VAL A 32 -10.21 -14.41 -18.23
C VAL A 32 -8.98 -13.72 -18.83
N VAL A 33 -7.99 -13.42 -18.00
CA VAL A 33 -6.64 -13.08 -18.48
C VAL A 33 -5.75 -14.31 -18.32
N PHE A 34 -4.96 -14.62 -19.33
CA PHE A 34 -4.10 -15.80 -19.28
C PHE A 34 -2.75 -15.56 -19.94
N ASP A 35 -1.74 -16.22 -19.39
CA ASP A 35 -0.41 -16.27 -19.98
C ASP A 35 -0.42 -17.03 -21.32
N ALA A 36 0.46 -16.60 -22.23
CA ALA A 36 0.71 -17.30 -23.48
C ALA A 36 0.98 -18.79 -23.25
N TYR A 37 0.56 -19.60 -24.21
CA TYR A 37 0.60 -21.07 -24.17
C TYR A 37 -0.36 -21.74 -23.18
N ALA A 38 -1.15 -21.02 -22.38
CA ALA A 38 -2.29 -21.62 -21.69
C ALA A 38 -3.48 -21.77 -22.64
N TYR A 39 -4.40 -22.68 -22.31
CA TYR A 39 -5.64 -22.91 -23.06
C TYR A 39 -6.85 -22.39 -22.28
N VAL A 40 -7.65 -21.55 -22.93
CA VAL A 40 -8.95 -21.06 -22.43
C VAL A 40 -10.01 -21.42 -23.48
N PRO A 41 -11.11 -22.11 -23.11
CA PRO A 41 -12.16 -22.50 -24.05
C PRO A 41 -12.80 -21.33 -24.80
N ALA A 42 -13.21 -21.56 -26.05
CA ALA A 42 -13.80 -20.52 -26.90
C ALA A 42 -15.16 -19.96 -26.40
N LYS A 43 -15.79 -20.60 -25.40
CA LYS A 43 -17.06 -20.13 -24.83
C LYS A 43 -16.93 -18.80 -24.07
N PHE A 44 -15.73 -18.47 -23.59
CA PHE A 44 -15.47 -17.24 -22.84
C PHE A 44 -15.31 -16.09 -23.83
N ARG A 45 -16.12 -15.04 -23.68
CA ARG A 45 -16.12 -13.89 -24.61
C ARG A 45 -15.13 -12.80 -24.21
N SER A 46 -14.93 -12.62 -22.91
CA SER A 46 -14.08 -11.57 -22.33
C SER A 46 -12.71 -12.14 -21.98
N VAL A 47 -11.91 -12.45 -23.01
CA VAL A 47 -10.59 -13.06 -22.82
C VAL A 47 -9.47 -12.13 -23.27
N PHE A 48 -8.32 -12.20 -22.59
CA PHE A 48 -7.11 -11.49 -23.01
C PHE A 48 -5.87 -12.35 -22.75
N ARG A 49 -5.14 -12.65 -23.83
CA ARG A 49 -3.89 -13.41 -23.77
C ARG A 49 -2.71 -12.44 -23.72
N THR A 50 -1.77 -12.66 -22.81
CA THR A 50 -0.56 -11.83 -22.69
C THR A 50 0.69 -12.68 -22.56
N PHE A 51 1.85 -12.13 -22.94
CA PHE A 51 3.15 -12.72 -22.63
C PHE A 51 3.72 -11.98 -21.43
N GLY A 52 3.32 -12.42 -20.23
CA GLY A 52 3.58 -11.71 -18.98
C GLY A 52 2.38 -10.88 -18.55
N GLN A 53 1.85 -11.18 -17.37
CA GLN A 53 0.85 -10.38 -16.68
C GLN A 53 1.54 -9.33 -15.81
N SER A 54 0.88 -8.19 -15.57
CA SER A 54 1.42 -7.11 -14.74
C SER A 54 0.31 -6.45 -13.92
N PHE A 55 0.68 -5.80 -12.81
CA PHE A 55 -0.32 -5.19 -11.93
C PHE A 55 -1.12 -4.07 -12.61
N PRO A 56 -0.52 -3.18 -13.44
CA PRO A 56 -1.27 -2.24 -14.28
C PRO A 56 -2.27 -2.90 -15.23
N LEU A 57 -1.88 -4.00 -15.89
CA LEU A 57 -2.75 -4.75 -16.80
C LEU A 57 -3.96 -5.33 -16.04
N ILE A 58 -3.70 -6.00 -14.92
CA ILE A 58 -4.74 -6.68 -14.15
C ILE A 58 -5.71 -5.69 -13.51
N ASN A 59 -5.22 -4.52 -13.07
CA ASN A 59 -6.10 -3.44 -12.63
C ASN A 59 -6.90 -2.83 -13.77
N HIS A 60 -6.31 -2.66 -14.94
CA HIS A 60 -7.04 -2.10 -16.07
C HIS A 60 -8.20 -2.99 -16.55
N LEU A 61 -7.94 -4.29 -16.73
CA LEU A 61 -8.93 -5.24 -17.27
C LEU A 61 -9.86 -5.79 -16.19
N GLN A 62 -9.37 -5.88 -14.96
CA GLN A 62 -10.08 -6.48 -13.82
C GLN A 62 -10.71 -7.85 -14.10
N PRO A 63 -9.94 -8.83 -14.61
CA PRO A 63 -10.49 -10.14 -14.95
C PRO A 63 -11.00 -10.88 -13.71
N ASP A 64 -11.98 -11.75 -13.91
CA ASP A 64 -12.52 -12.60 -12.85
C ASP A 64 -11.58 -13.79 -12.58
N VAL A 65 -10.92 -14.30 -13.62
CA VAL A 65 -9.99 -15.43 -13.55
C VAL A 65 -8.65 -15.08 -14.18
N LEU A 66 -7.56 -15.48 -13.52
CA LEU A 66 -6.20 -15.46 -14.06
C LEU A 66 -5.71 -16.88 -14.28
N VAL A 67 -5.05 -17.12 -15.42
CA VAL A 67 -4.28 -18.34 -15.65
C VAL A 67 -2.81 -17.98 -15.77
N VAL A 68 -2.03 -18.39 -14.77
CA VAL A 68 -0.61 -18.07 -14.63
C VAL A 68 0.22 -19.29 -14.98
N ARG A 69 1.14 -19.16 -15.93
CA ARG A 69 2.10 -20.23 -16.27
C ARG A 69 3.41 -19.99 -15.55
N ASN A 70 3.92 -21.03 -14.87
CA ASN A 70 5.18 -20.97 -14.13
C ASN A 70 6.33 -20.54 -15.07
N SER A 71 6.40 -21.11 -16.28
CA SER A 71 7.45 -20.78 -17.25
C SER A 71 7.43 -19.32 -17.74
N ILE A 72 6.29 -18.62 -17.61
CA ILE A 72 6.19 -17.20 -17.96
C ILE A 72 6.53 -16.35 -16.74
N ALA A 73 5.95 -16.66 -15.57
CA ALA A 73 6.28 -16.00 -14.32
C ALA A 73 7.79 -16.06 -14.01
N ASP A 74 8.43 -17.19 -14.32
CA ASP A 74 9.86 -17.43 -14.09
C ASP A 74 10.76 -16.49 -14.90
N ARG A 75 10.30 -16.00 -16.05
CA ARG A 75 11.04 -15.00 -16.85
C ARG A 75 11.15 -13.65 -16.17
N TYR A 76 10.29 -13.39 -15.18
CA TYR A 76 10.27 -12.16 -14.41
C TYR A 76 10.68 -12.41 -12.95
N ARG A 77 11.24 -13.59 -12.64
CA ARG A 77 11.57 -13.96 -11.26
C ARG A 77 12.77 -13.16 -10.73
N ASN A 78 13.83 -13.04 -11.52
CA ASN A 78 15.05 -12.38 -11.09
C ASN A 78 14.97 -10.90 -11.43
N ARG A 79 15.08 -10.04 -10.42
CA ARG A 79 14.95 -8.59 -10.58
C ARG A 79 15.98 -8.00 -11.55
N GLU A 80 17.21 -8.51 -11.50
CA GLU A 80 18.37 -8.00 -12.25
C GLU A 80 18.20 -8.13 -13.78
N ASP A 81 17.43 -9.11 -14.24
CA ASP A 81 17.12 -9.33 -15.66
C ASP A 81 16.40 -8.12 -16.28
N GLY A 82 15.77 -7.28 -15.45
CA GLY A 82 15.07 -6.06 -15.89
C GLY A 82 15.98 -5.01 -16.53
N THR A 83 17.27 -5.01 -16.21
CA THR A 83 18.25 -4.07 -16.78
C THR A 83 18.44 -4.25 -18.29
N HIS A 84 18.23 -5.47 -18.80
CA HIS A 84 18.34 -5.82 -20.22
C HIS A 84 16.97 -6.07 -20.89
N PHE A 85 15.87 -5.80 -20.19
CA PHE A 85 14.54 -6.03 -20.74
C PHE A 85 14.25 -5.04 -21.86
N TYR A 86 13.92 -5.54 -23.05
CA TYR A 86 13.76 -4.76 -24.28
C TYR A 86 12.69 -3.65 -24.23
N LYS A 87 11.78 -3.66 -23.24
CA LYS A 87 10.77 -2.61 -23.00
C LYS A 87 11.12 -1.66 -21.86
N GLY A 88 12.32 -1.78 -21.29
CA GLY A 88 12.80 -0.98 -20.17
C GLY A 88 12.49 -1.59 -18.80
N VAL A 89 13.28 -1.17 -17.81
CA VAL A 89 13.26 -1.72 -16.44
C VAL A 89 11.91 -1.54 -15.74
N GLU A 90 11.23 -0.40 -15.95
CA GLU A 90 9.93 -0.14 -15.32
C GLU A 90 8.85 -1.15 -15.76
N VAL A 91 8.81 -1.44 -17.06
CA VAL A 91 7.87 -2.46 -17.58
C VAL A 91 8.22 -3.84 -17.05
N PHE A 92 9.51 -4.16 -16.90
CA PHE A 92 9.92 -5.42 -16.29
C PHE A 92 9.47 -5.51 -14.82
N LEU A 93 9.66 -4.44 -14.05
CA LEU A 93 9.29 -4.39 -12.64
C LEU A 93 7.78 -4.56 -12.44
N ASP A 94 6.95 -4.03 -13.35
CA ASP A 94 5.50 -4.24 -13.32
C ASP A 94 5.09 -5.72 -13.41
N HIS A 95 5.82 -6.51 -14.19
CA HIS A 95 5.64 -7.96 -14.28
C HIS A 95 6.24 -8.68 -13.07
N HIS A 96 7.49 -8.34 -12.72
CA HIS A 96 8.23 -8.94 -11.63
C HIS A 96 7.46 -8.86 -10.31
N LEU A 97 7.03 -7.65 -9.94
CA LEU A 97 6.29 -7.43 -8.70
C LEU A 97 4.93 -8.09 -8.73
N PHE A 98 4.22 -8.05 -9.85
CA PHE A 98 2.94 -8.73 -9.98
C PHE A 98 3.06 -10.23 -9.69
N TYR A 99 3.95 -10.92 -10.38
CA TYR A 99 4.11 -12.37 -10.17
C TYR A 99 4.65 -12.69 -8.78
N ARG A 100 5.67 -11.95 -8.30
CA ARG A 100 6.23 -12.13 -6.97
C ARG A 100 5.14 -12.09 -5.89
N HIS A 101 4.31 -11.05 -5.91
CA HIS A 101 3.29 -10.83 -4.89
C HIS A 101 2.03 -11.68 -5.09
N LEU A 102 1.66 -12.01 -6.34
CA LEU A 102 0.56 -12.96 -6.60
C LEU A 102 0.92 -14.38 -6.12
N LEU A 103 2.14 -14.84 -6.42
CA LEU A 103 2.60 -16.18 -6.04
C LEU A 103 2.80 -16.32 -4.53
N ALA A 104 3.22 -15.24 -3.85
CA ALA A 104 3.34 -15.18 -2.40
C ALA A 104 1.99 -15.08 -1.66
N GLY A 105 0.89 -14.81 -2.36
CA GLY A 105 -0.43 -14.62 -1.76
C GLY A 105 -0.64 -13.23 -1.14
N ASP A 106 0.16 -12.25 -1.55
CA ASP A 106 0.14 -10.89 -0.99
C ASP A 106 -0.95 -10.02 -1.63
N LEU A 107 -1.40 -10.40 -2.84
CA LEU A 107 -2.46 -9.73 -3.57
C LEU A 107 -3.82 -10.25 -3.11
N SER A 108 -4.40 -9.62 -2.09
CA SER A 108 -5.67 -10.02 -1.46
C SER A 108 -6.88 -10.04 -2.39
N ASN A 109 -6.78 -9.40 -3.56
CA ASN A 109 -7.82 -9.40 -4.57
C ASN A 109 -7.91 -10.72 -5.36
N TYR A 110 -6.93 -11.62 -5.25
CA TYR A 110 -6.94 -12.91 -5.92
C TYR A 110 -6.54 -14.06 -5.00
N GLN A 111 -7.19 -15.20 -5.19
CA GLN A 111 -6.86 -16.44 -4.52
C GLN A 111 -6.56 -17.54 -5.53
N LYS A 112 -5.52 -18.34 -5.26
CA LYS A 112 -5.26 -19.55 -6.04
C LYS A 112 -6.35 -20.58 -5.73
N VAL A 113 -7.11 -20.98 -6.74
CA VAL A 113 -8.23 -21.93 -6.62
C VAL A 113 -7.91 -23.30 -7.17
N MET A 114 -6.93 -23.40 -8.08
CA MET A 114 -6.52 -24.66 -8.68
C MET A 114 -5.07 -24.61 -9.17
N ALA A 115 -4.39 -25.75 -9.14
CA ALA A 115 -3.05 -25.91 -9.67
C ALA A 115 -2.98 -27.14 -10.59
N PHE A 116 -2.23 -27.00 -11.67
CA PHE A 116 -1.89 -28.08 -12.60
C PHE A 116 -0.36 -28.10 -12.77
N PRO A 117 0.22 -29.18 -13.30
CA PRO A 117 1.65 -29.17 -13.62
C PRO A 117 2.01 -27.98 -14.52
N GLY A 118 2.83 -27.05 -14.01
CA GLY A 118 3.34 -25.89 -14.75
C GLY A 118 2.42 -24.66 -14.85
N LEU A 119 1.22 -24.67 -14.27
CA LEU A 119 0.33 -23.50 -14.22
C LEU A 119 -0.59 -23.49 -13.00
N SER A 120 -1.12 -22.32 -12.67
CA SER A 120 -2.09 -22.13 -11.59
C SER A 120 -3.23 -21.21 -12.05
N ILE A 121 -4.40 -21.42 -11.44
CA ILE A 121 -5.59 -20.63 -11.70
C ILE A 121 -5.91 -19.84 -10.45
N TYR A 122 -6.17 -18.54 -10.64
CA TYR A 122 -6.54 -17.63 -9.59
C TYR A 122 -7.91 -17.03 -9.88
N GLU A 123 -8.70 -16.86 -8.84
CA GLU A 123 -10.02 -16.23 -8.89
C GLU A 123 -10.00 -14.90 -8.13
N ARG A 124 -10.69 -13.91 -8.69
CA ARG A 124 -10.87 -12.61 -8.06
C ARG A 124 -11.82 -12.74 -6.86
N LEU A 125 -11.39 -12.23 -5.72
CA LEU A 125 -12.21 -12.13 -4.50
C LEU A 125 -12.85 -10.76 -4.32
N ALA A 126 -12.17 -9.70 -4.77
CA ALA A 126 -12.61 -8.33 -4.55
C ALA A 126 -13.62 -7.88 -5.63
N PRO A 127 -14.62 -7.05 -5.28
CA PRO A 127 -15.45 -6.38 -6.25
C PRO A 127 -14.62 -5.64 -7.31
N LYS A 128 -15.14 -5.54 -8.53
CA LYS A 128 -14.49 -4.71 -9.56
C LYS A 128 -14.54 -3.25 -9.13
N VAL A 129 -13.40 -2.59 -9.18
CA VAL A 129 -13.26 -1.15 -8.93
C VAL A 129 -13.97 -0.42 -10.06
N GLU A 130 -15.00 0.34 -9.72
CA GLU A 130 -15.62 1.26 -10.67
C GLU A 130 -14.66 2.43 -10.93
N TYR A 131 -14.38 2.66 -12.22
CA TYR A 131 -13.68 3.85 -12.68
C TYR A 131 -14.69 4.88 -13.15
N ALA A 132 -14.26 6.13 -13.28
CA ALA A 132 -15.10 7.25 -13.73
C ALA A 132 -15.83 6.97 -15.07
N THR A 133 -15.29 6.07 -15.90
CA THR A 133 -15.96 5.59 -17.11
C THR A 133 -16.12 4.07 -17.09
N THR A 134 -17.36 3.60 -17.21
CA THR A 134 -17.68 2.18 -17.42
C THR A 134 -17.50 1.83 -18.88
N GLU A 135 -16.38 1.19 -19.20
CA GLU A 135 -16.09 0.70 -20.56
C GLU A 135 -16.26 -0.81 -20.67
N SER A 136 -16.81 -1.26 -21.80
CA SER A 136 -16.90 -2.68 -22.14
C SER A 136 -15.51 -3.34 -22.20
N TRP A 137 -15.44 -4.65 -22.01
CA TRP A 137 -14.19 -5.42 -22.09
C TRP A 137 -13.41 -5.14 -23.39
N THR A 138 -14.09 -5.22 -24.53
CA THR A 138 -13.49 -4.97 -25.84
C THR A 138 -12.87 -3.58 -25.93
N LYS A 139 -13.55 -2.56 -25.39
CA LYS A 139 -13.03 -1.19 -25.38
C LYS A 139 -11.82 -1.04 -24.48
N ARG A 140 -11.81 -1.69 -23.31
CA ARG A 140 -10.64 -1.72 -22.41
C ARG A 140 -9.44 -2.39 -23.11
N VAL A 141 -9.62 -3.54 -23.75
CA VAL A 141 -8.57 -4.20 -24.53
C VAL A 141 -8.01 -3.29 -25.63
N THR A 142 -8.87 -2.55 -26.35
CA THR A 142 -8.42 -1.57 -27.36
C THR A 142 -7.59 -0.44 -26.73
N LEU A 143 -8.04 0.10 -25.60
CA LEU A 143 -7.34 1.19 -24.91
C LEU A 143 -5.99 0.75 -24.34
N LEU A 144 -5.92 -0.48 -23.80
CA LEU A 144 -4.67 -1.11 -23.40
C LEU A 144 -3.66 -1.14 -24.56
N GLY A 145 -4.10 -1.54 -25.76
CA GLY A 145 -3.26 -1.53 -26.97
C GLY A 145 -2.78 -0.14 -27.39
N GLN A 146 -3.48 0.92 -26.98
CA GLN A 146 -3.10 2.32 -27.19
C GLN A 146 -2.25 2.88 -26.03
N GLY A 147 -1.88 2.06 -25.04
CA GLY A 147 -1.17 2.52 -23.84
C GLY A 147 -2.04 3.32 -22.87
N ARG A 148 -3.37 3.27 -23.00
CA ARG A 148 -4.32 4.04 -22.20
C ARG A 148 -4.95 3.15 -21.12
N LEU A 149 -4.42 3.26 -19.90
CA LEU A 149 -4.82 2.43 -18.76
C LEU A 149 -5.72 3.22 -17.79
N PHE A 150 -6.95 2.77 -17.59
CA PHE A 150 -7.78 3.24 -16.47
C PHE A 150 -7.20 2.85 -15.10
N GLY A 151 -7.36 3.75 -14.14
CA GLY A 151 -7.01 3.48 -12.75
C GLY A 151 -5.52 3.32 -12.49
N LEU A 152 -4.64 3.66 -13.44
CA LEU A 152 -3.20 3.45 -13.30
C LEU A 152 -2.60 4.10 -12.03
N PRO A 153 -2.90 5.37 -11.67
CA PRO A 153 -2.40 5.94 -10.42
C PRO A 153 -2.88 5.18 -9.18
N LYS A 154 -4.11 4.69 -9.21
CA LYS A 154 -4.68 3.88 -8.12
C LYS A 154 -4.02 2.50 -8.03
N ALA A 155 -3.74 1.86 -9.18
CA ALA A 155 -3.00 0.61 -9.25
C ALA A 155 -1.57 0.78 -8.72
N ARG A 156 -0.89 1.88 -9.08
CA ARG A 156 0.41 2.24 -8.51
C ARG A 156 0.30 2.36 -6.98
N GLN A 157 -0.70 3.09 -6.48
CA GLN A 157 -0.93 3.21 -5.04
C GLN A 157 -1.15 1.84 -4.36
N GLU A 158 -2.00 0.98 -4.91
CA GLU A 158 -2.31 -0.33 -4.33
C GLU A 158 -1.09 -1.25 -4.29
N MET A 159 -0.29 -1.30 -5.36
CA MET A 159 0.98 -2.03 -5.34
C MET A 159 1.94 -1.41 -4.32
N GLY A 160 2.05 -0.08 -4.27
CA GLY A 160 2.85 0.62 -3.26
C GLY A 160 2.44 0.28 -1.82
N ASP A 161 1.13 0.14 -1.57
CA ASP A 161 0.59 -0.24 -0.26
C ASP A 161 0.92 -1.70 0.09
N VAL A 162 0.85 -2.63 -0.88
CA VAL A 162 1.30 -4.03 -0.70
C VAL A 162 2.78 -4.08 -0.37
N LEU A 163 3.61 -3.37 -1.15
CA LEU A 163 5.06 -3.31 -0.96
C LEU A 163 5.44 -2.73 0.40
N ALA A 164 4.79 -1.64 0.80
CA ALA A 164 4.97 -1.03 2.11
C ALA A 164 4.61 -2.01 3.23
N SER A 165 3.50 -2.75 3.12
CA SER A 165 3.13 -3.74 4.14
C SER A 165 4.18 -4.86 4.33
N ARG A 166 5.07 -5.05 3.34
CA ARG A 166 6.15 -6.05 3.36
C ARG A 166 7.53 -5.47 3.62
N GLY A 167 7.62 -4.20 4.00
CA GLY A 167 8.88 -3.54 4.26
C GLY A 167 9.72 -3.27 3.01
N LEU A 168 9.14 -3.37 1.81
CA LEU A 168 9.83 -3.12 0.55
C LEU A 168 9.77 -1.63 0.21
N TRP A 169 10.38 -0.81 1.07
CA TRP A 169 10.25 0.65 1.07
C TRP A 169 10.72 1.31 -0.23
N HIS A 170 11.82 0.83 -0.82
CA HIS A 170 12.31 1.35 -2.11
C HIS A 170 11.31 1.13 -3.25
N ASP A 171 10.72 -0.06 -3.35
CA ASP A 171 9.74 -0.36 -4.38
C ASP A 171 8.44 0.41 -4.13
N ALA A 172 7.99 0.48 -2.87
CA ALA A 172 6.80 1.25 -2.49
C ALA A 172 6.97 2.74 -2.83
N ALA A 173 8.13 3.33 -2.50
CA ALA A 173 8.46 4.71 -2.85
C ALA A 173 8.43 4.94 -4.37
N ARG A 174 8.94 3.99 -5.18
CA ARG A 174 8.86 4.07 -6.65
C ARG A 174 7.40 4.12 -7.10
N GLU A 175 6.56 3.21 -6.62
CA GLU A 175 5.14 3.18 -7.02
C GLU A 175 4.40 4.49 -6.63
N PHE A 176 4.65 5.04 -5.44
CA PHE A 176 4.06 6.32 -5.04
C PHE A 176 4.61 7.50 -5.84
N GLN A 177 5.89 7.49 -6.21
CA GLN A 177 6.47 8.48 -7.10
C GLN A 177 5.78 8.46 -8.47
N LEU A 178 5.67 7.28 -9.09
CA LEU A 178 4.98 7.09 -10.37
C LEU A 178 3.51 7.55 -10.29
N ALA A 179 2.80 7.25 -9.20
CA ALA A 179 1.44 7.73 -8.99
C ALA A 179 1.38 9.27 -8.88
N SER A 180 2.34 9.88 -8.18
CA SER A 180 2.41 11.34 -8.00
C SER A 180 2.73 12.08 -9.29
N ASP A 181 3.56 11.49 -10.16
CA ASP A 181 3.90 12.07 -11.46
C ASP A 181 2.71 12.07 -12.42
N MET A 182 1.84 11.05 -12.31
CA MET A 182 0.61 10.92 -13.11
C MET A 182 -0.52 11.82 -12.63
N VAL A 183 -0.57 12.15 -11.33
CA VAL A 183 -1.59 13.04 -10.75
C VAL A 183 -0.88 14.15 -9.97
N PRO A 184 -0.31 15.15 -10.66
CA PRO A 184 0.29 16.31 -10.02
C PRO A 184 -0.76 16.99 -9.14
N GLY A 185 -0.42 17.22 -7.87
CA GLY A 185 -1.34 17.82 -6.90
C GLY A 185 -2.07 16.82 -5.98
N SER A 186 -1.81 15.52 -6.10
CA SER A 186 -2.29 14.54 -5.10
C SER A 186 -1.41 14.56 -3.84
N ALA A 187 -1.90 15.21 -2.78
CA ALA A 187 -1.26 15.22 -1.46
C ALA A 187 -1.10 13.80 -0.88
N VAL A 188 -2.01 12.88 -1.20
CA VAL A 188 -1.99 11.50 -0.70
C VAL A 188 -0.76 10.73 -1.20
N TYR A 189 -0.41 10.85 -2.48
CA TYR A 189 0.75 10.15 -3.04
C TYR A 189 2.06 10.71 -2.52
N LEU A 190 2.15 12.05 -2.40
CA LEU A 190 3.31 12.70 -1.82
C LEU A 190 3.49 12.37 -0.33
N TYR A 191 2.40 12.27 0.42
CA TYR A 191 2.45 11.84 1.83
C TYR A 191 2.95 10.40 1.95
N LYS A 192 2.41 9.47 1.16
CA LYS A 192 2.86 8.07 1.16
C LYS A 192 4.32 7.95 0.73
N LEU A 193 4.75 8.71 -0.28
CA LEU A 193 6.16 8.81 -0.69
C LEU A 193 7.05 9.31 0.45
N GLY A 194 6.67 10.39 1.13
CA GLY A 194 7.40 10.94 2.27
C GLY A 194 7.55 9.92 3.39
N ARG A 195 6.48 9.21 3.73
CA ARG A 195 6.52 8.11 4.69
C ARG A 195 7.52 7.03 4.28
N MET A 196 7.50 6.57 3.02
CA MET A 196 8.46 5.55 2.56
C MET A 196 9.91 6.05 2.62
N ARG A 197 10.17 7.34 2.38
CA ARG A 197 11.51 7.93 2.54
C ARG A 197 11.98 7.88 3.98
N LEU A 198 11.10 8.20 4.93
CA LEU A 198 11.41 8.11 6.36
C LEU A 198 11.68 6.66 6.80
N GLU A 199 10.90 5.68 6.33
CA GLU A 199 11.14 4.25 6.60
C GLU A 199 12.50 3.75 6.07
N MET A 200 13.04 4.42 5.04
CA MET A 200 14.40 4.15 4.51
C MET A 200 15.50 4.90 5.28
N GLY A 201 15.16 5.66 6.32
CA GLY A 201 16.11 6.48 7.07
C GLY A 201 16.47 7.81 6.38
N ASP A 202 15.81 8.16 5.28
CA ASP A 202 16.09 9.37 4.51
C ASP A 202 15.20 10.53 4.99
N GLU A 203 15.61 11.13 6.12
CA GLU A 203 14.88 12.22 6.79
C GLU A 203 14.61 13.40 5.85
N GLU A 204 15.64 13.83 5.11
CA GLU A 204 15.57 15.02 4.26
C GLU A 204 14.72 14.80 3.01
N ALA A 205 14.75 13.61 2.39
CA ALA A 205 13.83 13.31 1.30
C ALA A 205 12.38 13.15 1.79
N GLY A 206 12.19 12.57 2.99
CA GLY A 206 10.88 12.48 3.63
C GLY A 206 10.27 13.85 3.89
N LYS A 207 11.07 14.75 4.47
CA LYS A 207 10.72 16.17 4.63
C LYS A 207 10.41 16.83 3.29
N THR A 208 11.25 16.66 2.28
CA THR A 208 11.05 17.28 0.96
C THR A 208 9.71 16.87 0.36
N ALA A 209 9.29 15.61 0.50
CA ALA A 209 7.97 15.15 0.07
C ALA A 209 6.84 15.79 0.90
N PHE A 210 7.00 15.90 2.22
CA PHE A 210 6.04 16.57 3.09
C PHE A 210 5.94 18.09 2.86
N ASP A 211 7.02 18.76 2.47
CA ASP A 211 6.97 20.16 2.07
C ASP A 211 6.15 20.35 0.79
N LYS A 212 6.19 19.39 -0.14
CA LYS A 212 5.29 19.38 -1.31
C LYS A 212 3.84 19.15 -0.89
N VAL A 213 3.57 18.26 0.07
CA VAL A 213 2.21 18.09 0.65
C VAL A 213 1.74 19.41 1.26
N TRP A 214 2.59 20.09 2.04
CA TRP A 214 2.27 21.35 2.69
C TRP A 214 1.86 22.43 1.69
N LYS A 215 2.61 22.58 0.59
CA LYS A 215 2.26 23.53 -0.48
C LYS A 215 0.88 23.29 -1.08
N LEU A 216 0.41 22.04 -1.12
CA LEU A 216 -0.91 21.69 -1.66
C LEU A 216 -2.04 22.02 -0.68
N VAL A 217 -1.75 22.07 0.62
CA VAL A 217 -2.75 22.33 1.67
C VAL A 217 -2.60 23.72 2.28
N ASP A 218 -1.70 24.57 1.78
CA ASP A 218 -1.34 25.85 2.39
C ASP A 218 -2.53 26.82 2.48
N LYS A 219 -3.52 26.69 1.58
CA LYS A 219 -4.74 27.51 1.56
C LYS A 219 -5.91 26.91 2.33
N GLU A 220 -5.74 25.73 2.92
CA GLU A 220 -6.79 25.06 3.68
C GLU A 220 -6.97 25.74 5.06
N PRO A 221 -8.14 25.57 5.71
CA PRO A 221 -8.37 26.09 7.05
C PRO A 221 -7.36 25.57 8.08
N ASP A 222 -7.04 26.38 9.10
CA ASP A 222 -6.04 26.08 10.13
C ASP A 222 -6.24 24.71 10.79
N GLY A 223 -7.48 24.34 11.12
CA GLY A 223 -7.77 23.03 11.71
C GLY A 223 -7.44 21.85 10.78
N TYR A 224 -7.54 22.02 9.47
CA TYR A 224 -7.10 21.00 8.50
C TYR A 224 -5.58 20.97 8.38
N ARG A 225 -4.95 22.15 8.23
CA ARG A 225 -3.49 22.30 8.16
C ARG A 225 -2.80 21.73 9.41
N ALA A 226 -3.36 21.99 10.59
CA ALA A 226 -2.92 21.42 11.85
C ALA A 226 -2.98 19.89 11.83
N LYS A 227 -4.07 19.28 11.32
CA LYS A 227 -4.17 17.81 11.22
C LYS A 227 -3.10 17.23 10.30
N VAL A 228 -2.83 17.89 9.18
CA VAL A 228 -1.77 17.47 8.25
C VAL A 228 -0.39 17.53 8.92
N LYS A 229 -0.05 18.62 9.61
CA LYS A 229 1.21 18.75 10.37
C LYS A 229 1.34 17.69 11.45
N HIS A 230 0.24 17.41 12.15
CA HIS A 230 0.21 16.37 13.18
C HIS A 230 0.44 14.97 12.60
N GLU A 231 -0.21 14.63 11.49
CA GLU A 231 0.02 13.34 10.83
C GLU A 231 1.47 13.20 10.30
N MET A 232 2.09 14.28 9.80
CA MET A 232 3.51 14.30 9.45
C MET A 232 4.41 14.06 10.68
N SER A 233 4.09 14.70 11.81
CA SER A 233 4.82 14.52 13.07
C SER A 233 4.86 13.06 13.50
N ARG A 234 3.74 12.35 13.34
CA ARG A 234 3.63 10.92 13.68
C ARG A 234 4.48 10.04 12.78
N GLN A 235 4.62 10.41 11.51
CA GLN A 235 5.50 9.67 10.61
C GLN A 235 6.96 9.83 11.01
N PHE A 236 7.40 11.06 11.32
CA PHE A 236 8.75 11.28 11.83
C PHE A 236 9.00 10.55 13.15
N PHE A 237 8.02 10.54 14.07
CA PHE A 237 8.12 9.81 15.32
C PHE A 237 8.26 8.31 15.11
N ALA A 238 7.39 7.73 14.27
CA ALA A 238 7.38 6.29 14.00
C ALA A 238 8.71 5.77 13.43
N THR A 239 9.45 6.62 12.73
CA THR A 239 10.75 6.29 12.12
C THR A 239 11.94 6.80 12.93
N GLY A 240 11.73 7.25 14.18
CA GLY A 240 12.81 7.62 15.11
C GLY A 240 13.34 9.05 15.00
N PHE A 241 12.78 9.89 14.12
CA PHE A 241 13.19 11.29 13.94
C PHE A 241 12.47 12.21 14.93
N TYR A 242 12.73 12.02 16.22
CA TYR A 242 11.95 12.63 17.31
C TYR A 242 12.00 14.17 17.33
N ASN A 243 13.15 14.78 17.00
CA ASN A 243 13.27 16.24 16.93
C ASN A 243 12.32 16.85 15.88
N ARG A 244 12.24 16.25 14.69
CA ARG A 244 11.27 16.66 13.66
C ARG A 244 9.85 16.39 14.10
N ALA A 245 9.59 15.26 14.74
CA ALA A 245 8.28 14.95 15.26
C ALA A 245 7.79 16.06 16.21
N LEU A 246 8.62 16.49 17.17
CA LEU A 246 8.32 17.62 18.05
C LEU A 246 8.08 18.91 17.28
N GLU A 247 8.95 19.26 16.32
CA GLU A 247 8.83 20.47 15.50
C GLU A 247 7.46 20.53 14.79
N TYR A 248 7.07 19.46 14.10
CA TYR A 248 5.82 19.40 13.36
C TYR A 248 4.59 19.34 14.27
N ALA A 249 4.67 18.68 15.43
CA ALA A 249 3.57 18.67 16.40
C ALA A 249 3.37 20.03 17.07
N GLN A 250 4.45 20.78 17.34
CA GLN A 250 4.35 22.14 17.84
C GLN A 250 3.71 23.07 16.79
N GLN A 251 4.14 22.98 15.53
CA GLN A 251 3.51 23.72 14.42
C GLN A 251 2.02 23.40 14.28
N ALA A 252 1.61 22.14 14.53
CA ALA A 252 0.20 21.77 14.53
C ALA A 252 -0.60 22.49 15.64
N LEU A 253 -0.04 22.61 16.85
CA LEU A 253 -0.66 23.34 17.96
C LEU A 253 -0.67 24.85 17.76
N ASP A 254 0.34 25.40 17.07
CA ASP A 254 0.39 26.82 16.74
C ASP A 254 -0.73 27.20 15.75
N LEU A 255 -1.06 26.29 14.82
CA LEU A 255 -2.17 26.42 13.88
C LEU A 255 -3.53 26.22 14.56
N ASP A 256 -3.67 25.15 15.35
CA ASP A 256 -4.90 24.85 16.08
C ASP A 256 -4.57 24.41 17.51
N SER A 257 -4.64 25.39 18.41
CA SER A 257 -4.38 25.15 19.82
C SER A 257 -5.43 24.26 20.50
N GLY A 258 -6.55 23.94 19.82
CA GLY A 258 -7.56 22.98 20.25
C GLY A 258 -7.23 21.53 19.90
N GLN A 259 -6.14 21.28 19.18
CA GLN A 259 -5.76 19.94 18.74
C GLN A 259 -5.15 19.10 19.87
N LYS A 260 -6.03 18.53 20.71
CA LYS A 260 -5.68 17.70 21.87
C LYS A 260 -4.63 16.62 21.55
N ALA A 261 -4.80 15.95 20.41
CA ALA A 261 -3.96 14.82 20.02
C ALA A 261 -2.49 15.20 19.79
N ALA A 262 -2.18 16.35 19.16
CA ALA A 262 -0.79 16.80 19.01
C ALA A 262 -0.16 17.14 20.36
N ASN A 263 -0.91 17.74 21.28
CA ASN A 263 -0.39 18.04 22.61
C ASN A 263 0.03 16.78 23.37
N PHE A 264 -0.79 15.71 23.30
CA PHE A 264 -0.42 14.43 23.88
C PHE A 264 0.77 13.76 23.19
N ASP A 265 0.83 13.85 21.87
CA ASP A 265 1.93 13.27 21.11
C ASP A 265 3.25 14.01 21.39
N ILE A 266 3.27 15.32 21.63
CA ILE A 266 4.48 16.05 22.09
C ILE A 266 5.02 15.46 23.40
N GLY A 267 4.15 15.20 24.38
CA GLY A 267 4.56 14.56 25.64
C GLY A 267 5.17 13.18 25.39
N LEU A 268 4.58 12.39 24.49
CA LEU A 268 5.10 11.07 24.11
C LEU A 268 6.46 11.18 23.40
N TYR A 269 6.63 12.19 22.55
CA TYR A 269 7.86 12.40 21.79
C TYR A 269 9.02 12.75 22.73
N HIS A 270 8.79 13.62 23.72
CA HIS A 270 9.76 13.88 24.78
C HIS A 270 10.12 12.60 25.55
N LEU A 271 9.15 11.76 25.90
CA LEU A 271 9.43 10.48 26.57
C LEU A 271 10.31 9.56 25.73
N ALA A 272 10.07 9.46 24.43
CA ALA A 272 10.91 8.65 23.54
C ALA A 272 12.36 9.15 23.44
N GLN A 273 12.59 10.44 23.73
CA GLN A 273 13.91 11.05 23.82
C GLN A 273 14.55 10.95 25.21
N GLY A 274 13.82 10.46 26.22
CA GLY A 274 14.26 10.43 27.61
C GLY A 274 14.02 11.73 28.38
N ASP A 275 13.33 12.70 27.78
CA ASP A 275 13.03 14.01 28.35
C ASP A 275 11.82 13.96 29.30
N VAL A 276 11.99 13.31 30.45
CA VAL A 276 10.91 13.07 31.43
C VAL A 276 10.29 14.36 31.95
N GLU A 277 11.11 15.35 32.32
CA GLU A 277 10.62 16.62 32.88
C GLU A 277 9.80 17.43 31.86
N PRO A 278 10.28 17.65 30.61
CA PRO A 278 9.45 18.25 29.55
C PRO A 278 8.14 17.50 29.29
N ALA A 279 8.17 16.16 29.26
CA ALA A 279 6.95 15.36 29.06
C ALA A 279 5.92 15.58 30.17
N LEU A 280 6.34 15.63 31.44
CA LEU A 280 5.47 15.91 32.58
C LEU A 280 4.78 17.27 32.46
N VAL A 281 5.55 18.30 32.11
CA VAL A 281 5.03 19.65 31.92
C VAL A 281 3.97 19.69 30.82
N VAL A 282 4.23 19.01 29.70
CA VAL A 282 3.29 18.94 28.56
C VAL A 282 2.02 18.19 28.96
N TYR A 283 2.15 17.02 29.60
CA TYR A 283 0.98 16.27 30.04
C TYR A 283 0.13 16.99 31.09
N GLU A 284 0.75 17.65 32.09
CA GLU A 284 0.00 18.43 33.07
C GLU A 284 -0.77 19.58 32.40
N ARG A 285 -0.12 20.30 31.47
CA ARG A 285 -0.79 21.36 30.69
C ARG A 285 -1.93 20.82 29.84
N SER A 286 -1.72 19.68 29.19
CA SER A 286 -2.72 19.04 28.34
C SER A 286 -3.96 18.63 29.14
N VAL A 287 -3.77 17.94 30.28
CA VAL A 287 -4.86 17.51 31.15
C VAL A 287 -5.61 18.72 31.74
N LYS A 288 -4.88 19.75 32.18
CA LYS A 288 -5.48 21.00 32.69
C LYS A 288 -6.35 21.70 31.63
N ARG A 289 -5.89 21.73 30.38
CA ARG A 289 -6.56 22.45 29.30
C ARG A 289 -7.72 21.67 28.68
N PHE A 290 -7.58 20.36 28.54
CA PHE A 290 -8.47 19.55 27.70
C PHE A 290 -9.32 18.53 28.48
N GLY A 291 -9.10 18.41 29.78
CA GLY A 291 -9.79 17.48 30.66
C GLY A 291 -9.14 16.09 30.70
N LYS A 292 -9.79 15.17 31.40
CA LYS A 292 -9.32 13.80 31.58
C LYS A 292 -9.32 13.06 30.23
N ASP A 293 -8.14 12.72 29.75
CA ASP A 293 -7.96 11.88 28.56
C ASP A 293 -7.37 10.52 28.97
N ARG A 294 -7.96 9.43 28.46
CA ARG A 294 -7.56 8.07 28.84
C ARG A 294 -6.13 7.76 28.41
N LYS A 295 -5.70 8.19 27.22
CA LYS A 295 -4.34 7.95 26.72
C LYS A 295 -3.33 8.74 27.53
N ALA A 296 -3.68 9.96 27.93
CA ALA A 296 -2.86 10.76 28.82
C ALA A 296 -2.64 10.08 30.18
N ALA A 297 -3.70 9.52 30.78
CA ALA A 297 -3.58 8.75 32.02
C ALA A 297 -2.70 7.51 31.84
N GLU A 298 -2.88 6.76 30.74
CA GLU A 298 -2.07 5.58 30.43
C GLU A 298 -0.58 5.92 30.28
N ASN A 299 -0.25 6.97 29.52
CA ASN A 299 1.13 7.41 29.34
C ASN A 299 1.74 7.96 30.64
N LEU A 300 0.97 8.68 31.45
CA LEU A 300 1.41 9.14 32.77
C LEU A 300 1.68 7.95 33.71
N ARG A 301 0.81 6.94 33.75
CA ARG A 301 1.06 5.72 34.56
C ARG A 301 2.31 4.99 34.12
N GLU A 302 2.53 4.87 32.81
CA GLU A 302 3.74 4.24 32.28
C GLU A 302 4.99 5.04 32.68
N LEU A 303 4.92 6.36 32.61
CA LEU A 303 6.00 7.23 33.09
C LEU A 303 6.29 7.04 34.59
N GLY A 304 5.24 6.89 35.42
CA GLY A 304 5.39 6.63 36.85
C GLY A 304 6.08 5.30 37.14
N ARG A 305 5.84 4.27 36.30
CA ARG A 305 6.52 2.97 36.39
C ARG A 305 8.00 3.06 36.00
N LEU A 306 8.32 3.82 34.95
CA LEU A 306 9.68 3.96 34.45
C LEU A 306 10.56 4.80 35.40
N ASN A 307 9.99 5.74 36.16
CA ASN A 307 10.72 6.72 36.96
C ASN A 307 10.51 6.57 38.50
N GLN A 308 10.62 5.37 39.06
CA GLN A 308 10.25 5.14 40.47
C GLN A 308 11.22 5.78 41.50
N PRO A 309 10.71 6.49 42.55
CA PRO A 309 9.30 6.83 42.78
C PRO A 309 8.95 8.18 42.15
N GLY A 310 8.13 8.15 41.10
CA GLY A 310 7.76 9.31 40.28
C GLY A 310 6.75 10.24 40.96
N ALA A 311 7.12 10.87 42.08
CA ALA A 311 6.26 11.77 42.85
C ALA A 311 5.52 12.86 42.03
N PRO A 312 6.11 13.43 40.95
CA PRO A 312 5.38 14.32 40.05
C PRO A 312 4.23 13.64 39.30
N VAL A 313 4.45 12.42 38.81
CA VAL A 313 3.43 11.63 38.11
C VAL A 313 2.25 11.31 39.04
N ALA A 314 2.55 10.78 40.22
CA ALA A 314 1.52 10.42 41.21
C ALA A 314 0.68 11.64 41.61
N ARG A 315 1.31 12.81 41.71
CA ARG A 315 0.60 14.08 41.98
C ARG A 315 -0.35 14.47 40.86
N ILE A 316 0.05 14.33 39.60
CA ILE A 316 -0.80 14.63 38.44
C ILE A 316 -1.96 13.63 38.35
N LEU A 317 -1.67 12.32 38.51
CA LEU A 317 -2.68 11.27 38.51
C LEU A 317 -3.71 11.46 39.63
N ASN A 318 -3.27 11.79 40.85
CA ASN A 318 -4.18 12.10 41.96
C ASN A 318 -5.01 13.36 41.67
N ARG A 319 -4.35 14.48 41.33
CA ARG A 319 -5.00 15.78 41.14
C ARG A 319 -6.07 15.75 40.04
N TYR A 320 -5.80 15.08 38.92
CA TYR A 320 -6.67 15.16 37.75
C TYR A 320 -7.47 13.88 37.48
N PHE A 321 -7.00 12.72 37.93
CA PHE A 321 -7.67 11.43 37.68
C PHE A 321 -8.26 10.80 38.95
N GLY A 322 -7.90 11.27 40.14
CA GLY A 322 -8.39 10.74 41.41
C GLY A 322 -7.73 9.41 41.80
N GLU A 323 -6.58 9.10 41.20
CA GLU A 323 -5.81 7.91 41.52
C GLU A 323 -4.92 8.20 42.73
N THR A 324 -5.10 7.43 43.81
CA THR A 324 -4.19 7.49 44.97
C THR A 324 -2.83 6.86 44.62
N PRO A 325 -1.72 7.41 45.16
CA PRO A 325 -0.35 6.98 44.84
C PRO A 325 -0.09 5.49 45.05
#